data_AF-G7NA05-F1
#
_entry.id   AF-G7NA05-F1
#
_cell.length_a   1.000
_cell.length_b   1.000
_cell.length_c   1.000
_cell.angle_alpha   90.00
_cell.angle_beta   90.00
_cell.angle_gamma   90.00
#
_symmetry.space_group_name_H-M   'P 1'
#
loop_
_entity.id
_entity.type
_entity.pdbx_description
1 polymer ?
#
loop_
_entity_poly.entity_id
_entity_poly.type
_entity_poly.pdbx_seq_one_letter_code
_entity_poly.pdbx_strand_id
1 'polypeptide(L)'
;MKDTDIKRLLYTHLLCIFSIILSVFIPSLFLENFSILETHLTWLCICSGFVTAVNLVLYLAVKPNTSSKRSSLSHKVTRFLKCCIYFLMSCFSFHVIFVLYGAPLIELALETFLFAVILSTFTTVPCLCLLGPNLKAWLRVFSRNGVSSIWENSLQMTTISSFLGAWLGALPIPLDWERPWQVWPISCTLGATFGYVAGLVISPLWIYWNRKQLTYKNN
;
A
#
# COMPACT_ATOMS: atom_id res chain seq x y z
N MET A 1 -0.77 9.55 24.58
CA MET A 1 -1.49 9.20 23.32
C MET A 1 -2.99 9.13 23.62
N LYS A 2 -3.87 9.70 22.78
CA LYS A 2 -5.33 9.64 23.04
C LYS A 2 -5.91 8.34 22.49
N ASP A 3 -6.73 7.64 23.27
CA ASP A 3 -7.40 6.40 22.83
C ASP A 3 -8.24 6.58 21.56
N THR A 4 -8.71 7.81 21.31
CA THR A 4 -9.40 8.21 20.08
C THR A 4 -8.55 8.03 18.83
N ASP A 5 -7.24 8.26 18.91
CA ASP A 5 -6.33 8.17 17.75
C ASP A 5 -6.07 6.71 17.37
N ILE A 6 -5.97 5.83 18.37
CA ILE A 6 -5.84 4.38 18.14
C ILE A 6 -7.12 3.82 17.53
N LYS A 7 -8.30 4.23 18.03
CA LYS A 7 -9.59 3.83 17.45
C LYS A 7 -9.71 4.30 16.00
N ARG A 8 -9.34 5.55 15.71
CA ARG A 8 -9.32 6.09 14.33
C ARG A 8 -8.38 5.28 13.43
N LEU A 9 -7.18 4.97 13.89
CA LEU A 9 -6.24 4.13 13.15
C LEU A 9 -6.83 2.75 12.84
N LEU A 10 -7.46 2.11 13.83
CA LEU A 10 -8.13 0.82 13.65
C LEU A 10 -9.24 0.90 12.60
N TYR A 11 -10.13 1.90 12.66
CA TYR A 11 -11.20 2.06 11.66
C TYR A 11 -10.65 2.31 10.25
N THR A 12 -9.63 3.15 10.11
CA THR A 12 -8.92 3.38 8.84
C THR A 12 -8.41 2.06 8.26
N HIS A 13 -7.77 1.22 9.10
CA HIS A 13 -7.24 -0.06 8.66
C HIS A 13 -8.34 -1.05 8.27
N LEU A 14 -9.43 -1.13 9.04
CA LEU A 14 -10.58 -1.96 8.70
C LEU A 14 -11.19 -1.55 7.35
N LEU A 15 -11.28 -0.25 7.07
CA LEU A 15 -11.75 0.25 5.76
C LEU A 15 -10.81 -0.14 4.61
N CYS A 16 -9.49 -0.10 4.83
CA CYS A 16 -8.51 -0.58 3.84
C CYS A 16 -8.59 -2.10 3.62
N ILE A 17 -8.79 -2.90 4.66
CA ILE A 17 -8.99 -4.36 4.52
C ILE A 17 -10.28 -4.62 3.75
N PHE A 18 -11.35 -3.92 4.12
CA PHE A 18 -12.65 -4.05 3.46
C PHE A 18 -12.59 -3.67 1.98
N SER A 19 -11.75 -2.70 1.59
CA SER A 19 -11.60 -2.32 0.18
C SER A 19 -10.94 -3.42 -0.67
N ILE A 20 -10.04 -4.22 -0.09
CA ILE A 20 -9.45 -5.39 -0.75
C ILE A 20 -10.49 -6.50 -0.89
N ILE A 21 -11.34 -6.71 0.13
CA ILE A 21 -12.44 -7.67 0.04
C ILE A 21 -13.41 -7.24 -1.08
N LEU A 22 -13.81 -5.97 -1.09
CA LEU A 22 -14.69 -5.42 -2.12
C LEU A 22 -14.09 -5.49 -3.53
N SER A 23 -12.76 -5.37 -3.69
CA SER A 23 -12.12 -5.49 -5.00
C SER A 23 -12.22 -6.90 -5.60
N VAL A 24 -12.54 -7.91 -4.79
CA VAL A 24 -12.85 -9.27 -5.22
C VAL A 24 -14.35 -9.46 -5.41
N PHE A 25 -15.15 -9.02 -4.43
CA PHE A 25 -16.60 -9.26 -4.42
C PHE A 25 -17.38 -8.42 -5.43
N ILE A 26 -17.00 -7.17 -5.68
CA ILE A 26 -17.76 -6.32 -6.62
C ILE A 26 -17.61 -6.83 -8.06
N PRO A 27 -16.41 -7.09 -8.58
CA PRO A 27 -16.27 -7.56 -9.95
C PRO A 27 -16.96 -8.90 -10.22
N SER A 28 -17.00 -9.80 -9.23
CA SER A 28 -17.70 -11.09 -9.37
C SER A 28 -19.22 -10.96 -9.53
N LEU A 29 -19.82 -9.81 -9.20
CA LEU A 29 -21.24 -9.55 -9.43
C LEU A 29 -21.55 -9.07 -10.85
N PHE A 30 -20.56 -8.49 -11.55
CA PHE A 30 -20.75 -7.82 -12.83
C PHE A 30 -20.02 -8.50 -14.00
N LEU A 31 -19.00 -9.32 -13.71
CA LEU A 31 -18.18 -10.00 -14.70
C LEU A 31 -18.36 -11.51 -14.54
N GLU A 32 -19.02 -12.15 -15.52
CA GLU A 32 -19.43 -13.57 -15.46
C GLU A 32 -18.27 -14.55 -15.21
N ASN A 33 -17.05 -14.25 -15.71
CA ASN A 33 -15.87 -15.11 -15.59
C ASN A 33 -14.77 -14.52 -14.70
N PHE A 34 -15.13 -13.68 -13.73
CA PHE A 34 -14.13 -13.10 -12.85
C PHE A 34 -13.54 -14.13 -11.88
N SER A 35 -12.23 -14.30 -11.98
CA SER A 35 -11.42 -15.09 -11.05
C SER A 35 -10.11 -14.35 -10.76
N ILE A 36 -9.67 -14.36 -9.51
CA ILE A 36 -8.40 -13.74 -9.10
C ILE A 36 -7.22 -14.35 -9.86
N LEU A 37 -7.28 -15.63 -10.21
CA LEU A 37 -6.19 -16.32 -10.91
C LEU A 37 -6.30 -16.14 -12.42
N GLU A 38 -7.47 -16.36 -13.01
CA GLU A 38 -7.63 -16.34 -14.47
C GLU A 38 -7.69 -14.91 -15.02
N THR A 39 -8.37 -14.00 -14.32
CA THR A 39 -8.49 -12.58 -14.69
C THR A 39 -7.60 -11.69 -13.81
N HIS A 40 -6.40 -12.19 -13.49
CA HIS A 40 -5.52 -11.60 -12.49
C HIS A 40 -5.20 -10.12 -12.73
N LEU A 41 -4.87 -9.75 -13.98
CA LEU A 41 -4.52 -8.37 -14.32
C LEU A 41 -5.69 -7.41 -14.09
N THR A 42 -6.92 -7.86 -14.40
CA THR A 42 -8.14 -7.11 -14.11
C THR A 42 -8.31 -6.91 -12.61
N TRP A 43 -8.11 -7.96 -11.82
CA TRP A 43 -8.15 -7.84 -10.36
C TRP A 43 -7.09 -6.87 -9.82
N LEU A 44 -5.85 -6.90 -10.33
CA LEU A 44 -4.79 -5.96 -9.92
C LEU A 44 -5.19 -4.49 -10.16
N CYS A 45 -5.75 -4.20 -11.33
CA CYS A 45 -6.25 -2.85 -11.66
C CYS A 45 -7.37 -2.41 -10.71
N ILE A 46 -8.37 -3.28 -10.49
CA ILE A 46 -9.51 -2.98 -9.62
C ILE A 46 -9.06 -2.81 -8.17
N CYS A 47 -8.24 -3.73 -7.66
CA CYS A 47 -7.69 -3.68 -6.30
C CYS A 47 -6.87 -2.40 -6.09
N SER A 48 -6.00 -2.05 -7.03
CA SER A 48 -5.22 -0.81 -6.98
C SER A 48 -6.13 0.43 -6.94
N GLY A 49 -7.19 0.44 -7.76
CA GLY A 49 -8.19 1.52 -7.78
C GLY A 49 -8.94 1.67 -6.46
N PHE A 50 -9.48 0.57 -5.92
CA PHE A 50 -10.23 0.57 -4.65
C PHE A 50 -9.36 1.02 -3.47
N VAL A 51 -8.16 0.47 -3.34
CA VAL A 51 -7.24 0.81 -2.24
C VAL A 51 -6.79 2.27 -2.36
N THR A 52 -6.50 2.76 -3.56
CA THR A 52 -6.15 4.17 -3.78
C THR A 52 -7.32 5.08 -3.42
N ALA A 53 -8.53 4.78 -3.88
CA ALA A 53 -9.72 5.56 -3.59
C ALA A 53 -9.99 5.66 -2.08
N VAL A 54 -9.92 4.52 -1.36
CA VAL A 54 -10.12 4.50 0.10
C VAL A 54 -9.03 5.28 0.82
N ASN A 55 -7.76 5.13 0.46
CA ASN A 55 -6.68 5.93 1.07
C ASN A 55 -6.86 7.44 0.84
N LEU A 56 -7.30 7.85 -0.35
CA LEU A 56 -7.61 9.25 -0.65
C LEU A 56 -8.79 9.78 0.16
N VAL A 57 -9.88 9.00 0.27
CA VAL A 57 -11.05 9.38 1.09
C VAL A 57 -10.64 9.50 2.56
N LEU A 58 -9.87 8.54 3.08
CA LEU A 58 -9.36 8.57 4.45
C LEU A 58 -8.45 9.76 4.70
N TYR A 59 -7.57 10.10 3.75
CA TYR A 59 -6.75 11.31 3.81
C TYR A 59 -7.59 12.58 3.94
N LEU A 60 -8.65 12.69 3.13
CA LEU A 60 -9.54 13.85 3.13
C LEU A 60 -10.39 13.93 4.41
N ALA A 61 -10.87 12.79 4.91
CA ALA A 61 -11.76 12.71 6.07
C ALA A 61 -11.03 12.81 7.42
N VAL A 62 -9.86 12.17 7.55
CA VAL A 62 -9.11 12.09 8.82
C VAL A 62 -8.18 13.29 9.01
N LYS A 63 -7.82 14.00 7.93
CA LYS A 63 -7.01 15.22 7.85
C LYS A 63 -6.16 15.50 9.12
N PRO A 64 -5.03 14.79 9.31
CA PRO A 64 -4.41 14.63 10.64
C PRO A 64 -3.93 15.91 11.33
N ASN A 65 -3.68 17.01 10.61
CA ASN A 65 -3.45 18.36 11.14
C ASN A 65 -2.97 19.27 10.00
N THR A 66 -3.87 20.01 9.37
CA THR A 66 -3.45 21.19 8.59
C THR A 66 -4.29 22.37 9.00
N SER A 67 -3.62 23.41 9.50
CA SER A 67 -4.23 24.72 9.72
C SER A 67 -5.03 25.12 8.49
N SER A 68 -6.22 25.68 8.69
CA SER A 68 -7.14 26.07 7.63
C SER A 68 -6.65 27.30 6.86
N LYS A 69 -5.37 27.35 6.47
CA LYS A 69 -4.92 28.33 5.48
C LYS A 69 -5.64 28.01 4.18
N ARG A 70 -6.36 28.99 3.66
CA ARG A 70 -7.09 28.96 2.39
C ARG A 70 -6.08 28.78 1.26
N SER A 71 -5.66 27.53 1.00
CA SER A 71 -4.69 27.23 -0.04
C SER A 71 -5.37 27.45 -1.39
N SER A 72 -4.76 28.27 -2.26
CA SER A 72 -5.23 28.47 -3.63
C SER A 72 -5.43 27.12 -4.35
N LEU A 73 -6.42 27.07 -5.27
CA LEU A 73 -6.67 25.93 -6.13
C LEU A 73 -5.39 25.48 -6.86
N SER A 74 -4.59 26.45 -7.33
CA SER A 74 -3.30 26.20 -7.98
C SER A 74 -2.34 25.37 -7.12
N HIS A 75 -2.25 25.67 -5.82
CA HIS A 75 -1.41 24.89 -4.90
C HIS A 75 -1.93 23.46 -4.70
N LYS A 76 -3.25 23.26 -4.65
CA LYS A 76 -3.85 21.91 -4.53
C LYS A 76 -3.58 21.08 -5.77
N VAL A 77 -3.78 21.66 -6.96
CA VAL A 77 -3.50 21.03 -8.26
C VAL A 77 -2.02 20.69 -8.37
N THR A 78 -1.13 21.63 -8.06
CA THR A 78 0.32 21.40 -8.08
C THR A 78 0.73 20.25 -7.16
N ARG A 79 0.16 20.18 -5.95
CA ARG A 79 0.45 19.09 -5.02
C ARG A 79 -0.06 17.75 -5.56
N PHE A 80 -1.27 17.72 -6.12
CA PHE A 80 -1.83 16.52 -6.72
C PHE A 80 -0.97 16.00 -7.87
N LEU A 81 -0.56 16.88 -8.80
CA LEU A 81 0.34 16.52 -9.90
C LEU A 81 1.68 15.95 -9.38
N LYS A 82 2.26 16.55 -8.35
CA LYS A 82 3.47 16.00 -7.71
C LYS A 82 3.23 14.60 -7.14
N CYS A 83 2.09 14.36 -6.50
CA CYS A 83 1.74 13.02 -6.02
C CYS A 83 1.63 12.01 -7.16
N CYS A 84 0.98 12.37 -8.28
CA CYS A 84 0.89 11.51 -9.45
C CYS A 84 2.26 11.18 -10.03
N ILE A 85 3.15 12.18 -10.15
CA ILE A 85 4.53 11.97 -10.62
C ILE A 85 5.27 11.01 -9.70
N TYR A 86 5.19 11.19 -8.38
CA TYR A 86 5.87 10.33 -7.41
C TYR A 86 5.34 8.90 -7.44
N PHE A 87 4.03 8.72 -7.60
CA PHE A 87 3.43 7.40 -7.77
C PHE A 87 3.91 6.72 -9.04
N LEU A 88 3.89 7.42 -10.18
CA LEU A 88 4.39 6.88 -11.46
C LEU A 88 5.88 6.54 -11.41
N MET A 89 6.70 7.40 -10.78
CA MET A 89 8.12 7.11 -10.55
C MET A 89 8.30 5.84 -9.70
N SER A 90 7.50 5.66 -8.65
CA SER A 90 7.51 4.43 -7.83
C SER A 90 7.18 3.19 -8.66
N CYS A 91 6.11 3.24 -9.48
CA CYS A 91 5.74 2.12 -10.34
C CYS A 91 6.87 1.77 -11.32
N PHE A 92 7.46 2.78 -11.96
CA PHE A 92 8.57 2.56 -12.88
C PHE A 92 9.80 1.98 -12.17
N SER A 93 10.17 2.52 -11.00
CA SER A 93 11.29 2.02 -10.21
C SER A 93 11.09 0.56 -9.78
N PHE A 94 9.90 0.17 -9.29
CA PHE A 94 9.65 -1.23 -8.95
C PHE A 94 9.64 -2.14 -10.17
N HIS A 95 9.09 -1.71 -11.30
CA HIS A 95 9.15 -2.49 -12.54
C HIS A 95 10.61 -2.78 -12.93
N VAL A 96 11.47 -1.75 -12.93
CA VAL A 96 12.90 -1.92 -13.20
C VAL A 96 13.55 -2.87 -12.19
N ILE A 97 13.25 -2.73 -10.90
CA ILE A 97 13.77 -3.64 -9.86
C ILE A 97 13.34 -5.08 -10.16
N PHE A 98 12.07 -5.34 -10.47
CA PHE A 98 11.61 -6.70 -10.74
C PHE A 98 12.30 -7.32 -11.96
N VAL A 99 12.49 -6.55 -13.04
CA VAL A 99 13.27 -7.00 -14.20
C VAL A 99 14.71 -7.33 -13.81
N LEU A 100 15.36 -6.48 -13.01
CA LEU A 100 16.72 -6.74 -12.51
C LEU A 100 16.81 -7.99 -11.61
N TYR A 101 15.71 -8.35 -10.93
CA TYR A 101 15.58 -9.57 -10.13
C TYR A 101 15.13 -10.80 -10.95
N GLY A 102 15.03 -10.68 -12.28
CA GLY A 102 14.80 -11.81 -13.19
C GLY A 102 13.41 -11.88 -13.83
N ALA A 103 12.55 -10.88 -13.64
CA ALA A 103 11.27 -10.82 -14.35
C ALA A 103 11.48 -10.61 -15.87
N PRO A 104 10.67 -11.24 -16.76
CA PRO A 104 10.81 -11.05 -18.20
C PRO A 104 10.58 -9.61 -18.65
N LEU A 105 11.48 -9.08 -19.47
CA LEU A 105 11.43 -7.68 -19.91
C LEU A 105 10.34 -7.40 -20.95
N ILE A 106 10.06 -8.34 -21.85
CA ILE A 106 9.17 -8.13 -23.01
C ILE A 106 7.89 -8.96 -22.89
N GLU A 107 8.02 -10.28 -22.73
CA GLU A 107 6.89 -11.21 -22.80
C GLU A 107 5.86 -11.01 -21.69
N LEU A 108 6.31 -10.66 -20.48
CA LEU A 108 5.45 -10.40 -19.31
C LEU A 108 5.61 -8.97 -18.79
N ALA A 109 5.86 -8.01 -19.70
CA ALA A 109 6.13 -6.63 -19.35
C ALA A 109 4.92 -5.97 -18.65
N LEU A 110 3.71 -6.22 -19.16
CA LEU A 110 2.48 -5.65 -18.62
C LEU A 110 2.18 -6.20 -17.23
N GLU A 111 2.33 -7.51 -17.05
CA GLU A 111 2.14 -8.23 -15.80
C GLU A 111 3.11 -7.71 -14.74
N THR A 112 4.39 -7.61 -15.10
CA THR A 112 5.45 -7.07 -14.24
C THR A 112 5.17 -5.61 -13.88
N PHE A 113 4.68 -4.80 -14.82
CA PHE A 113 4.28 -3.42 -14.55
C PHE A 113 3.06 -3.33 -13.64
N LEU A 114 2.02 -4.16 -13.83
CA LEU A 114 0.84 -4.18 -12.96
C LEU A 114 1.17 -4.69 -11.55
N PHE A 115 2.14 -5.60 -11.42
CA PHE A 115 2.72 -5.94 -10.11
C PHE A 115 3.40 -4.72 -9.46
N ALA A 116 4.14 -3.93 -10.22
CA ALA A 116 4.76 -2.70 -9.73
C ALA A 116 3.73 -1.63 -9.32
N VAL A 117 2.59 -1.57 -10.04
CA VAL A 117 1.45 -0.71 -9.71
C VAL A 117 0.85 -1.12 -8.37
N ILE A 118 0.47 -2.39 -8.18
CA ILE A 118 -0.18 -2.81 -6.92
C ILE A 118 0.77 -2.64 -5.72
N LEU A 119 2.07 -2.95 -5.87
CA LEU A 119 3.04 -2.77 -4.79
C LEU A 119 3.24 -1.27 -4.48
N SER A 120 3.27 -0.41 -5.49
CA SER A 120 3.29 1.06 -5.29
C SER A 120 2.00 1.55 -4.64
N THR A 121 0.85 0.94 -4.92
CA THR A 121 -0.41 1.28 -4.26
C THR A 121 -0.35 0.94 -2.77
N PHE A 122 0.21 -0.20 -2.37
CA PHE A 122 0.31 -0.57 -0.96
C PHE A 122 1.35 0.24 -0.18
N THR A 123 2.40 0.74 -0.85
CA THR A 123 3.54 1.39 -0.19
C THR A 123 3.53 2.92 -0.37
N THR A 124 3.45 3.38 -1.62
CA THR A 124 3.65 4.78 -2.00
C THR A 124 2.39 5.62 -1.83
N VAL A 125 1.18 5.08 -2.10
CA VAL A 125 -0.07 5.84 -1.92
C VAL A 125 -0.29 6.24 -0.45
N PRO A 126 -0.15 5.35 0.55
CA PRO A 126 -0.23 5.74 1.95
C PRO A 126 0.84 6.78 2.35
N CYS A 127 2.07 6.67 1.83
CA CYS A 127 3.13 7.68 2.04
C CYS A 127 2.72 9.05 1.49
N LEU A 128 2.19 9.10 0.27
CA LEU A 128 1.73 10.33 -0.38
C LEU A 128 0.54 10.94 0.36
N CYS A 129 -0.37 10.12 0.87
CA CYS A 129 -1.50 10.57 1.67
C CYS A 129 -1.04 11.15 3.02
N LEU A 130 -0.19 10.43 3.76
CA LEU A 130 0.19 10.83 5.11
C LEU A 130 1.25 11.95 5.13
N LEU A 131 2.31 11.81 4.32
CA LEU A 131 3.50 12.67 4.36
C LEU A 131 3.53 13.69 3.21
N GLY A 132 2.69 13.52 2.20
CA GLY A 132 2.76 14.30 0.96
C GLY A 132 3.97 13.94 0.10
N PRO A 133 4.18 14.63 -1.04
CA PRO A 133 5.34 14.45 -1.91
C PRO A 133 6.57 15.15 -1.31
N ASN A 134 7.02 14.67 -0.14
CA ASN A 134 8.16 15.21 0.61
C ASN A 134 9.16 14.10 0.94
N LEU A 135 10.15 13.92 0.07
CA LEU A 135 11.17 12.87 0.22
C LEU A 135 11.93 12.94 1.55
N LYS A 136 12.18 14.15 2.09
CA LYS A 136 12.84 14.29 3.39
C LYS A 136 12.01 13.67 4.53
N ALA A 137 10.70 13.85 4.48
CA ALA A 137 9.79 13.23 5.44
C ALA A 137 9.77 11.71 5.28
N TRP A 138 9.82 11.20 4.05
CA TRP A 138 9.85 9.76 3.78
C TRP A 138 11.15 9.13 4.30
N LEU A 139 12.30 9.71 3.95
CA LEU A 139 13.60 9.26 4.42
C LEU A 139 13.68 9.27 5.96
N ARG A 140 13.09 10.28 6.61
CA ARG A 140 12.99 10.30 8.07
C ARG A 140 12.12 9.14 8.58
N VAL A 141 10.92 8.93 8.06
CA VAL A 141 10.04 7.86 8.58
C VAL A 141 10.67 6.47 8.44
N PHE A 142 11.39 6.23 7.34
CA PHE A 142 12.08 4.96 7.11
C PHE A 142 13.50 4.89 7.68
N SER A 143 13.96 5.90 8.44
CA SER A 143 15.22 5.85 9.16
C SER A 143 15.06 5.30 10.58
N ARG A 144 16.18 4.86 11.18
CA ARG A 144 16.18 4.36 12.56
C ARG A 144 15.68 5.45 13.52
N ASN A 145 14.63 5.13 14.27
CA ASN A 145 13.97 6.04 15.23
C ASN A 145 13.35 7.33 14.62
N GLY A 146 13.17 7.42 13.31
CA GLY A 146 12.65 8.66 12.71
C GLY A 146 11.13 8.82 12.75
N VAL A 147 10.39 7.77 13.15
CA VAL A 147 8.94 7.79 13.37
C VAL A 147 8.57 8.67 14.56
N SER A 148 7.70 9.65 14.33
CA SER A 148 7.23 10.59 15.36
C SER A 148 5.74 10.44 15.69
N SER A 149 4.99 9.64 14.94
CA SER A 149 3.56 9.43 15.19
C SER A 149 3.14 7.98 14.99
N ILE A 150 2.00 7.60 15.58
CA ILE A 150 1.43 6.25 15.39
C ILE A 150 1.06 5.96 13.93
N TRP A 151 0.68 7.00 13.18
CA TRP A 151 0.35 6.90 11.77
C TRP A 151 1.59 6.59 10.94
N GLU A 152 2.72 7.21 11.27
CA GLU A 152 4.01 6.92 10.64
C GLU A 152 4.53 5.53 11.01
N ASN A 153 4.35 5.11 12.26
CA ASN A 153 4.69 3.75 12.68
C ASN A 153 3.88 2.72 11.90
N SER A 154 2.58 2.96 11.77
CA SER A 154 1.70 2.13 10.98
C SER A 154 2.11 2.07 9.51
N LEU A 155 2.39 3.23 8.91
CA LEU A 155 2.87 3.35 7.54
C LEU A 155 4.14 2.52 7.29
N GLN A 156 5.08 2.57 8.23
CA GLN A 156 6.32 1.79 8.14
C GLN A 156 6.03 0.29 8.20
N MET A 157 5.19 -0.16 9.15
CA MET A 157 4.84 -1.57 9.31
C MET A 157 4.11 -2.13 8.09
N THR A 158 3.13 -1.41 7.55
CA THR A 158 2.37 -1.84 6.35
C THR A 158 3.24 -1.86 5.11
N THR A 159 4.15 -0.89 4.96
CA THR A 159 5.10 -0.85 3.84
C THR A 159 6.05 -2.04 3.90
N ILE A 160 6.69 -2.27 5.04
CA ILE A 160 7.63 -3.39 5.23
C ILE A 160 6.93 -4.72 5.02
N SER A 161 5.75 -4.92 5.60
CA SER A 161 5.02 -6.18 5.47
C SER A 161 4.58 -6.45 4.03
N SER A 162 4.24 -5.41 3.25
CA SER A 162 3.92 -5.55 1.82
C SER A 162 5.13 -6.02 1.01
N PHE A 163 6.31 -5.45 1.24
CA PHE A 163 7.55 -5.90 0.60
C PHE A 163 7.94 -7.31 1.00
N LEU A 164 7.87 -7.63 2.30
CA LEU A 164 8.15 -8.97 2.78
C LEU A 164 7.18 -9.99 2.18
N GLY A 165 5.88 -9.65 2.12
CA GLY A 165 4.88 -10.50 1.48
C GLY A 165 5.17 -10.72 0.00
N ALA A 166 5.50 -9.66 -0.75
CA ALA A 166 5.89 -9.74 -2.16
C ALA A 166 7.10 -10.65 -2.37
N TRP A 167 8.13 -10.49 -1.53
CA TRP A 167 9.36 -11.27 -1.58
C TRP A 167 9.13 -12.74 -1.20
N LEU A 168 8.35 -13.01 -0.16
CA LEU A 168 7.94 -14.37 0.22
C LEU A 168 7.10 -15.01 -0.88
N GLY A 169 6.27 -14.24 -1.59
CA GLY A 169 5.50 -14.70 -2.74
C GLY A 169 6.36 -15.11 -3.94
N ALA A 170 7.63 -14.69 -4.01
CA ALA A 170 8.56 -15.17 -5.04
C ALA A 170 9.15 -16.55 -4.71
N LEU A 171 9.20 -16.95 -3.43
CA LEU A 171 9.81 -18.22 -3.00
C LEU A 171 9.15 -19.48 -3.58
N PRO A 172 7.82 -19.56 -3.78
CA PRO A 172 7.19 -20.73 -4.38
C PRO A 172 7.45 -20.90 -5.88
N ILE A 173 7.96 -19.87 -6.58
CA ILE A 173 8.14 -19.91 -8.04
C ILE A 173 9.16 -20.97 -8.46
N PRO A 174 10.38 -21.04 -7.88
CA PRO A 174 11.38 -22.06 -8.26
C PRO A 174 11.01 -23.48 -7.82
N LEU A 175 10.02 -23.61 -6.93
CA LEU A 175 9.58 -24.90 -6.41
C LEU A 175 8.64 -25.63 -7.37
N ASP A 176 8.10 -24.88 -8.35
CA ASP A 176 7.33 -25.33 -9.51
C ASP A 176 6.38 -26.50 -9.21
N TRP A 177 5.38 -26.24 -8.35
CA TRP A 177 4.35 -27.24 -8.04
C TRP A 177 3.29 -27.34 -9.14
N GLU A 178 3.56 -26.78 -10.33
CA GLU A 178 2.68 -26.77 -11.50
C GLU A 178 1.28 -26.21 -11.17
N ARG A 179 1.22 -25.20 -10.28
CA ARG A 179 -0.03 -24.57 -9.86
C ARG A 179 -0.22 -23.18 -10.48
N PRO A 180 -1.44 -22.83 -10.92
CA PRO A 180 -1.70 -21.54 -11.57
C PRO A 180 -1.41 -20.34 -10.66
N TRP A 181 -1.49 -20.51 -9.34
CA TRP A 181 -1.17 -19.43 -8.40
C TRP A 181 0.33 -19.15 -8.24
N GLN A 182 1.21 -20.08 -8.66
CA GLN A 182 2.67 -19.91 -8.60
C GLN A 182 3.23 -19.08 -9.75
N VAL A 183 2.48 -18.92 -10.85
CA VAL A 183 2.94 -18.24 -12.06
C VAL A 183 3.29 -16.78 -11.76
N TRP A 184 4.37 -16.27 -12.37
CA TRP A 184 4.72 -14.86 -12.25
C TRP A 184 3.66 -13.96 -12.92
N PRO A 185 3.21 -12.85 -12.30
CA PRO A 185 3.55 -12.34 -10.97
C PRO A 185 2.50 -12.70 -9.89
N ILE A 186 1.59 -13.65 -10.16
CA ILE A 186 0.43 -13.99 -9.33
C ILE A 186 0.83 -14.31 -7.89
N SER A 187 1.82 -15.18 -7.70
CA SER A 187 2.27 -15.55 -6.35
C SER A 187 2.81 -14.34 -5.58
N CYS A 188 3.56 -13.48 -6.24
CA CYS A 188 4.15 -12.26 -5.67
C CYS A 188 3.10 -11.20 -5.33
N THR A 189 2.10 -10.99 -6.19
CA THR A 189 1.03 -10.01 -5.97
C THR A 189 0.08 -10.45 -4.85
N LEU A 190 -0.24 -11.74 -4.78
CA LEU A 190 -0.98 -12.34 -3.67
C LEU A 190 -0.18 -12.20 -2.37
N GLY A 191 1.12 -12.54 -2.39
CA GLY A 191 2.03 -12.34 -1.28
C GLY A 191 2.06 -10.89 -0.80
N ALA A 192 2.18 -9.92 -1.71
CA ALA A 192 2.14 -8.50 -1.41
C ALA A 192 0.82 -8.07 -0.76
N THR A 193 -0.30 -8.60 -1.26
CA THR A 193 -1.65 -8.31 -0.73
C THR A 193 -1.82 -8.88 0.67
N PHE A 194 -1.42 -10.14 0.90
CA PHE A 194 -1.44 -10.74 2.23
C PHE A 194 -0.50 -10.00 3.19
N GLY A 195 0.69 -9.62 2.73
CA GLY A 195 1.63 -8.81 3.50
C GLY A 195 1.05 -7.46 3.89
N TYR A 196 0.39 -6.77 2.96
CA TYR A 196 -0.29 -5.50 3.24
C TYR A 196 -1.42 -5.67 4.27
N VAL A 197 -2.30 -6.66 4.09
CA VAL A 197 -3.38 -6.98 5.05
C VAL A 197 -2.83 -7.34 6.42
N ALA A 198 -1.77 -8.17 6.48
CA ALA A 198 -1.11 -8.52 7.73
C ALA A 198 -0.55 -7.27 8.43
N GLY A 199 0.07 -6.35 7.69
CA GLY A 199 0.50 -5.05 8.23
C GLY A 199 -0.64 -4.22 8.79
N LEU A 200 -1.78 -4.18 8.08
CA LEU A 200 -2.99 -3.47 8.52
C LEU A 200 -3.58 -4.09 9.81
N VAL A 201 -3.43 -5.40 10.03
CA VAL A 201 -3.90 -6.06 11.27
C VAL A 201 -2.88 -5.91 12.40
N ILE A 202 -1.62 -6.22 12.14
CA ILE A 202 -0.55 -6.27 13.14
C ILE A 202 -0.25 -4.88 13.69
N SER A 203 -0.26 -3.84 12.85
CA SER A 203 0.08 -2.48 13.28
C SER A 203 -0.76 -1.93 14.43
N PRO A 204 -2.11 -1.86 14.35
CA PRO A 204 -2.92 -1.34 15.43
C PRO A 204 -2.83 -2.21 16.69
N LEU A 205 -2.70 -3.54 16.55
CA LEU A 205 -2.50 -4.45 17.68
C LEU A 205 -1.17 -4.19 18.40
N TRP A 206 -0.08 -4.05 17.64
CA TRP A 206 1.25 -3.75 18.18
C TRP A 206 1.29 -2.38 18.85
N ILE A 207 0.68 -1.36 18.23
CA ILE A 207 0.59 0.00 18.80
C ILE A 207 -0.24 -0.02 20.09
N TYR A 208 -1.36 -0.75 20.11
CA TYR A 208 -2.20 -0.88 21.28
C TYR A 208 -1.46 -1.56 22.44
N TRP A 209 -0.72 -2.64 22.16
CA TRP A 209 0.10 -3.36 23.14
C TRP A 209 1.22 -2.48 23.71
N ASN A 210 1.92 -1.73 22.85
CA ASN A 210 3.09 -0.92 23.23
C ASN A 210 2.75 0.53 23.60
N ARG A 211 1.47 0.86 23.78
CA ARG A 211 0.99 2.24 23.98
C ARG A 211 1.65 3.01 25.12
N LYS A 212 2.01 2.32 26.21
CA LYS A 212 2.64 2.92 27.39
C LYS A 212 4.05 3.45 27.06
N GLN A 213 4.85 2.65 26.35
CA GLN A 213 6.21 3.03 25.93
C GLN A 213 6.18 4.13 24.88
N LEU A 214 5.26 4.03 23.91
CA LEU A 214 5.09 5.04 22.86
C LEU A 214 4.65 6.41 23.41
N THR A 215 3.88 6.42 24.50
CA THR A 215 3.48 7.68 25.15
C THR A 215 4.66 8.37 25.83
N TYR A 216 5.57 7.60 26.43
CA TYR A 216 6.76 8.16 27.08
C TYR A 216 7.77 8.76 26.10
N LYS A 217 7.88 8.20 24.88
CA LYS A 217 8.78 8.70 23.83
C LYS A 217 8.31 10.02 23.19
N ASN A 218 7.04 10.37 23.36
CA ASN A 218 6.40 11.54 22.75
C ASN A 218 6.20 12.72 23.73
N ASN A 219 6.58 12.56 25.00
CA ASN A 219 6.63 13.63 26.00
C ASN A 219 8.08 14.10 26.17
#